data_AF-A0A962NHE1-F1
#
_entry.id   AF-A0A962NHE1-F1
#
_cell.length_a   1.000
_cell.length_b   1.000
_cell.length_c   1.000
_cell.angle_alpha   90.00
_cell.angle_beta   90.00
_cell.angle_gamma   90.00
#
_symmetry.space_group_name_H-M   'P 1'
#
loop_
_entity.id
_entity.type
_entity.pdbx_description
1 polymer ?
#
loop_
_entity_poly.entity_id
_entity_poly.type
_entity_poly.pdbx_seq_one_letter_code
_entity_poly.pdbx_strand_id
1 'polypeptide(L)'
;NNSGKLVGSATLDDGSEISLEIELIHEDEAWKILHVSSKSGRAESAAEAASTSTQAPDAAQSQALVRRSMADFAASVNAGEMSQFRASTSALWQEQFDLQRFNDSYASIIDTGVDLTQLDPMTPLLSQAGAINSDGVLVLAGHYESEPNQVYFEHKYIDEGGQWKLVGFNIEMK
;
A
#
# COMPACT_ATOMS: atom_id res chain seq x y z
N ASN A 1 17.64 3.36 13.05
CA ASN A 1 17.78 4.30 11.91
C ASN A 1 18.57 3.62 10.81
N ASN A 2 17.88 3.02 9.84
CA ASN A 2 18.47 2.36 8.65
C ASN A 2 18.14 3.12 7.35
N SER A 3 17.77 4.39 7.44
CA SER A 3 17.45 5.23 6.27
C SER A 3 18.48 6.34 6.07
N GLY A 4 18.68 6.71 4.81
CA GLY A 4 19.58 7.77 4.36
C GLY A 4 18.84 8.70 3.41
N LYS A 5 19.16 9.99 3.47
CA LYS A 5 18.57 11.01 2.59
C LYS A 5 19.68 11.70 1.82
N LEU A 6 19.58 11.68 0.49
CA LEU A 6 20.51 12.33 -0.41
C LEU A 6 19.76 13.45 -1.14
N VAL A 7 20.21 14.68 -0.95
CA VAL A 7 19.68 15.85 -1.65
C VAL A 7 20.78 16.37 -2.57
N GLY A 8 20.48 16.53 -3.84
CA GLY A 8 21.42 16.98 -4.85
C GLY A 8 20.73 17.73 -5.99
N SER A 9 21.49 18.06 -7.02
CA SER A 9 20.95 18.52 -8.29
C SER A 9 21.49 17.69 -9.45
N ALA A 10 20.68 17.51 -10.48
CA ALA A 10 21.08 16.88 -11.74
C ALA A 10 20.81 17.82 -12.91
N THR A 11 21.75 17.84 -13.85
CA THR A 11 21.61 18.57 -15.10
C THR A 11 21.06 17.62 -16.16
N LEU A 12 19.92 17.96 -16.74
CA LEU A 12 19.31 17.24 -17.86
C LEU A 12 20.07 17.55 -19.16
N ASP A 13 19.92 16.70 -20.18
CA ASP A 13 20.58 16.89 -21.50
C ASP A 13 20.20 18.21 -22.19
N ASP A 14 19.06 18.80 -21.83
CA ASP A 14 18.62 20.13 -22.30
C ASP A 14 19.27 21.30 -21.54
N GLY A 15 20.16 21.01 -20.60
CA GLY A 15 20.89 21.98 -19.76
C GLY A 15 20.10 22.48 -18.55
N SER A 16 18.89 21.97 -18.30
CA SER A 16 18.11 22.36 -17.13
C SER A 16 18.56 21.62 -15.86
N GLU A 17 18.64 22.35 -14.74
CA GLU A 17 19.05 21.79 -13.45
C GLU A 17 17.82 21.49 -12.60
N ILE A 18 17.66 20.22 -12.22
CA ILE A 18 16.58 19.75 -11.33
C ILE A 18 17.15 19.41 -9.96
N SER A 19 16.47 19.84 -8.90
CA SER A 19 16.80 19.39 -7.54
C SER A 19 16.25 17.98 -7.35
N LEU A 20 17.12 17.05 -6.98
CA LEU A 20 16.80 15.66 -6.69
C LEU A 20 16.84 15.41 -5.18
N GLU A 21 15.83 14.72 -4.67
CA GLU A 21 15.79 14.16 -3.34
C GLU A 21 15.64 12.64 -3.47
N ILE A 22 16.60 11.89 -2.93
CA ILE A 22 16.65 10.44 -2.97
C ILE A 22 16.62 9.94 -1.53
N GLU A 23 15.61 9.15 -1.20
CA GLU A 23 15.54 8.44 0.07
C GLU A 23 16.01 7.00 -0.15
N LEU A 24 16.95 6.59 0.69
CA LEU A 24 17.57 5.28 0.66
C LEU A 24 17.26 4.53 1.94
N ILE A 25 17.13 3.22 1.82
CA ILE A 25 17.07 2.31 2.96
C ILE A 25 18.24 1.35 2.87
N HIS A 26 18.85 1.06 4.02
CA HIS A 26 19.89 0.07 4.16
C HIS A 26 19.26 -1.25 4.55
N GLU A 27 19.35 -2.25 3.67
CA GLU A 27 18.79 -3.59 3.86
C GLU A 27 19.82 -4.62 3.35
N ASP A 28 20.14 -5.62 4.16
CA ASP A 28 21.11 -6.69 3.83
C ASP A 28 22.48 -6.20 3.30
N GLU A 29 23.13 -5.30 4.05
CA GLU A 29 24.44 -4.70 3.69
C GLU A 29 24.45 -3.89 2.38
N ALA A 30 23.28 -3.61 1.80
CA ALA A 30 23.13 -2.82 0.59
C ALA A 30 22.20 -1.62 0.78
N TRP A 31 22.56 -0.49 0.18
CA TRP A 31 21.66 0.66 0.07
C TRP A 31 20.74 0.49 -1.13
N LYS A 32 19.44 0.48 -0.88
CA LYS A 32 18.38 0.45 -1.90
C LYS A 32 17.72 1.82 -1.98
N ILE A 33 17.39 2.26 -3.20
CA ILE A 33 16.62 3.48 -3.42
C ILE A 33 15.16 3.15 -3.13
N LEU A 34 14.58 3.84 -2.15
CA LEU A 34 13.17 3.72 -1.81
C LEU A 34 12.34 4.67 -2.67
N HIS A 35 12.81 5.92 -2.83
CA HIS A 35 12.10 6.97 -3.54
C HIS A 35 13.08 7.97 -4.17
N VAL A 36 12.75 8.46 -5.37
CA VAL A 36 13.42 9.58 -6.04
C VAL A 36 12.36 10.64 -6.36
N SER A 37 12.54 11.85 -5.84
CA SER A 37 11.71 13.01 -6.12
C SER A 37 12.54 14.08 -6.83
N SER A 38 11.95 14.75 -7.82
CA SER A 38 12.58 15.89 -8.50
C SER A 38 11.68 17.12 -8.43
N LYS A 39 12.26 18.27 -8.11
CA LYS A 39 11.61 19.58 -8.25
C LYS A 39 12.23 20.29 -9.45
N SER A 40 11.50 20.30 -10.57
CA SER A 40 11.86 21.12 -11.73
C SER A 40 11.35 22.55 -11.54
N GLY A 41 12.26 23.52 -11.60
CA GLY A 41 11.98 24.96 -11.37
C GLY A 41 11.34 25.68 -12.57
N ARG A 42 10.56 24.98 -13.40
CA ARG A 42 9.88 25.61 -14.55
C ARG A 42 8.52 26.15 -14.13
N ALA A 43 8.44 27.48 -14.00
CA ALA A 43 7.19 28.20 -13.84
C ALA A 43 6.39 28.16 -15.15
N GLU A 44 5.43 27.24 -15.25
CA GLU A 44 4.40 27.25 -16.28
C GLU A 44 3.00 27.27 -15.66
N SER A 45 2.19 28.15 -16.21
CA SER A 45 0.81 28.47 -15.86
C SER A 45 -0.07 27.23 -15.67
N ALA A 46 -1.03 27.38 -14.75
CA ALA A 46 -2.13 26.48 -14.44
C ALA A 46 -2.75 25.73 -15.65
N ALA A 47 -2.21 24.55 -15.96
CA ALA A 47 -2.86 23.35 -16.49
C ALA A 47 -1.75 22.35 -16.85
N GLU A 48 -1.81 21.13 -16.31
CA GLU A 48 -0.98 19.97 -16.71
C GLU A 48 0.54 20.06 -16.46
N ALA A 49 0.93 19.82 -15.21
CA ALA A 49 2.14 19.07 -14.87
C ALA A 49 1.93 18.40 -13.51
N ALA A 50 1.30 17.23 -13.53
CA ALA A 50 1.08 16.41 -12.36
C ALA A 50 2.42 15.91 -11.81
N SER A 51 2.96 16.63 -10.84
CA SER A 51 3.88 16.07 -9.85
C SER A 51 3.17 14.88 -9.20
N THR A 52 3.57 13.66 -9.50
CA THR A 52 3.05 12.45 -8.84
C THR A 52 3.65 12.30 -7.45
N SER A 53 3.58 13.34 -6.62
CA SER A 53 3.46 13.11 -5.19
C SER A 53 2.06 12.52 -5.02
N THR A 54 1.96 11.19 -4.90
CA THR A 54 0.68 10.55 -4.65
C THR A 54 0.12 11.12 -3.36
N GLN A 55 -0.85 12.02 -3.53
CA GLN A 55 -1.49 12.68 -2.41
C GLN A 55 -2.16 11.60 -1.57
N ALA A 56 -2.06 11.72 -0.25
CA ALA A 56 -2.75 10.81 0.66
C ALA A 56 -4.23 10.73 0.25
N PRO A 57 -4.79 9.52 0.09
CA PRO A 57 -6.17 9.37 -0.34
C PRO A 57 -7.11 10.00 0.67
N ASP A 58 -8.20 10.59 0.19
CA ASP A 58 -9.27 11.04 1.07
C ASP A 58 -9.96 9.84 1.78
N ALA A 59 -10.90 10.14 2.68
CA ALA A 59 -11.57 9.10 3.46
C ALA A 59 -12.35 8.10 2.57
N ALA A 60 -13.00 8.57 1.50
CA ALA A 60 -13.77 7.71 0.61
C ALA A 60 -12.84 6.82 -0.23
N GLN A 61 -11.74 7.38 -0.72
CA GLN A 61 -10.69 6.63 -1.43
C GLN A 61 -10.04 5.59 -0.52
N SER A 62 -9.75 5.95 0.73
CA SER A 62 -9.19 5.04 1.75
C SER A 62 -10.14 3.87 2.04
N GLN A 63 -11.44 4.14 2.21
CA GLN A 63 -12.44 3.09 2.37
C GLN A 63 -12.54 2.18 1.14
N ALA A 64 -12.46 2.73 -0.07
CA ALA A 64 -12.47 1.96 -1.30
C ALA A 64 -11.24 1.03 -1.41
N LEU A 65 -10.05 1.50 -1.03
CA LEU A 65 -8.82 0.69 -1.00
C LEU A 65 -8.96 -0.50 -0.03
N VAL A 66 -9.46 -0.24 1.18
CA VAL A 66 -9.70 -1.29 2.18
C VAL A 66 -10.73 -2.30 1.68
N ARG A 67 -11.87 -1.83 1.16
CA ARG A 67 -12.93 -2.71 0.63
C ARG A 67 -12.45 -3.59 -0.50
N ARG A 68 -11.70 -3.03 -1.46
CA ARG A 68 -11.11 -3.81 -2.55
C ARG A 68 -10.16 -4.88 -2.02
N SER A 69 -9.26 -4.51 -1.11
CA SER A 69 -8.28 -5.45 -0.54
C SER A 69 -8.97 -6.56 0.26
N MET A 70 -10.02 -6.23 1.02
CA MET A 70 -10.83 -7.22 1.73
C MET A 70 -11.62 -8.12 0.79
N ALA A 71 -12.15 -7.60 -0.32
CA ALA A 71 -12.86 -8.40 -1.31
C ALA A 71 -11.93 -9.42 -1.99
N ASP A 72 -10.73 -8.97 -2.41
CA ASP A 72 -9.71 -9.86 -2.99
C ASP A 72 -9.28 -10.96 -1.99
N PHE A 73 -9.13 -10.59 -0.71
CA PHE A 73 -8.83 -11.53 0.37
C PHE A 73 -9.98 -12.52 0.60
N ALA A 74 -11.22 -12.05 0.72
CA ALA A 74 -12.40 -12.89 0.96
C ALA A 74 -12.63 -13.88 -0.19
N ALA A 75 -12.46 -13.44 -1.44
CA ALA A 75 -12.53 -14.31 -2.60
C ALA A 75 -11.45 -15.40 -2.57
N SER A 76 -10.22 -15.06 -2.15
CA SER A 76 -9.11 -16.00 -2.03
C SER A 76 -9.30 -17.00 -0.88
N VAL A 77 -9.83 -16.55 0.26
CA VAL A 77 -10.21 -17.43 1.37
C VAL A 77 -11.27 -18.44 0.91
N ASN A 78 -12.31 -17.99 0.20
CA ASN A 78 -13.37 -18.87 -0.32
C ASN A 78 -12.86 -19.81 -1.43
N ALA A 79 -11.87 -19.40 -2.21
CA ALA A 79 -11.20 -20.26 -3.19
C ALA A 79 -10.24 -21.28 -2.54
N GLY A 80 -9.89 -21.11 -1.27
CA GLY A 80 -8.98 -21.95 -0.52
C GLY A 80 -7.50 -21.71 -0.83
N GLU A 81 -7.17 -20.59 -1.49
CA GLU A 81 -5.81 -20.31 -1.97
C GLU A 81 -5.63 -18.80 -2.25
N MET A 82 -4.40 -18.29 -2.07
CA MET A 82 -4.09 -16.85 -2.03
C MET A 82 -3.53 -16.26 -3.34
N SER A 83 -3.65 -16.94 -4.47
CA SER A 83 -3.08 -16.50 -5.75
C SER A 83 -3.73 -15.21 -6.25
N GLN A 84 -5.05 -15.09 -6.12
CA GLN A 84 -5.78 -13.88 -6.51
C GLN A 84 -5.39 -12.70 -5.62
N PHE A 85 -5.38 -12.91 -4.30
CA PHE A 85 -4.95 -11.90 -3.34
C PHE A 85 -3.51 -11.46 -3.61
N ARG A 86 -2.57 -12.40 -3.76
CA ARG A 86 -1.17 -12.10 -4.08
C ARG A 86 -1.04 -11.31 -5.40
N ALA A 87 -1.86 -11.60 -6.41
CA ALA A 87 -1.79 -10.87 -7.68
C ALA A 87 -2.22 -9.40 -7.55
N SER A 88 -3.02 -9.04 -6.53
CA SER A 88 -3.46 -7.66 -6.32
C SER A 88 -2.51 -6.83 -5.45
N THR A 89 -1.54 -7.47 -4.78
CA THR A 89 -0.52 -6.80 -3.96
C THR A 89 0.58 -6.11 -4.78
N SER A 90 1.44 -5.36 -4.09
CA SER A 90 2.57 -4.66 -4.68
C SER A 90 3.62 -5.62 -5.23
N ALA A 91 4.37 -5.19 -6.24
CA ALA A 91 5.48 -5.97 -6.78
C ALA A 91 6.51 -6.29 -5.68
N LEU A 92 6.80 -5.31 -4.82
CA LEU A 92 7.69 -5.48 -3.67
C LEU A 92 7.22 -6.64 -2.75
N TRP A 93 5.92 -6.70 -2.43
CA TRP A 93 5.42 -7.74 -1.54
C TRP A 93 5.41 -9.12 -2.23
N GLN A 94 5.12 -9.15 -3.54
CA GLN A 94 5.20 -10.36 -4.35
C GLN A 94 6.62 -10.92 -4.45
N GLU A 95 7.65 -10.08 -4.51
CA GLU A 95 9.05 -10.52 -4.53
C GLU A 95 9.52 -11.10 -3.20
N GLN A 96 9.03 -10.54 -2.08
CA GLN A 96 9.39 -10.99 -0.73
C GLN A 96 8.60 -12.23 -0.27
N PHE A 97 7.37 -12.40 -0.75
CA PHE A 97 6.47 -13.48 -0.34
C PHE A 97 5.95 -14.24 -1.57
N ASP A 98 6.40 -15.49 -1.69
CA ASP A 98 5.86 -16.43 -2.67
C ASP A 98 4.44 -16.88 -2.30
N LEU A 99 3.75 -17.52 -3.26
CA LEU A 99 2.38 -18.00 -3.06
C LEU A 99 2.25 -18.95 -1.87
N GLN A 100 3.26 -19.81 -1.64
CA GLN A 100 3.22 -20.76 -0.54
C GLN A 100 3.21 -20.04 0.81
N ARG A 101 4.06 -19.02 1.00
CA ARG A 101 4.07 -18.21 2.23
C ARG A 101 2.76 -17.46 2.46
N PHE A 102 2.11 -16.98 1.40
CA PHE A 102 0.77 -16.38 1.52
C PHE A 102 -0.26 -17.41 2.01
N ASN A 103 -0.29 -18.60 1.40
CA ASN A 103 -1.18 -19.68 1.83
C ASN A 103 -0.92 -20.07 3.28
N ASP A 104 0.35 -20.28 3.66
CA ASP A 104 0.73 -20.68 5.02
C ASP A 104 0.34 -19.61 6.06
N SER A 105 0.51 -18.33 5.73
CA SER A 105 0.22 -17.20 6.63
C SER A 105 -1.27 -17.03 6.92
N TYR A 106 -2.12 -17.44 5.98
CA TYR A 106 -3.58 -17.33 6.09
C TYR A 106 -4.30 -18.68 6.15
N ALA A 107 -3.56 -19.79 6.28
CA ALA A 107 -4.08 -21.15 6.33
C ALA A 107 -5.13 -21.31 7.43
N SER A 108 -4.87 -20.78 8.63
CA SER A 108 -5.83 -20.82 9.74
C SER A 108 -7.18 -20.20 9.40
N ILE A 109 -7.21 -19.14 8.58
CA ILE A 109 -8.46 -18.49 8.16
C ILE A 109 -9.13 -19.31 7.05
N ILE A 110 -8.37 -19.79 6.07
CA ILE A 110 -8.86 -20.70 5.03
C ILE A 110 -9.51 -21.95 5.66
N ASP A 111 -8.82 -22.59 6.59
CA ASP A 111 -9.25 -23.82 7.26
C ASP A 111 -10.51 -23.64 8.11
N THR A 112 -10.78 -22.42 8.60
CA THR A 112 -12.03 -22.15 9.33
C THR A 112 -13.26 -22.15 8.43
N GLY A 113 -13.09 -21.98 7.10
CA GLY A 113 -14.20 -21.89 6.15
C GLY A 113 -15.11 -20.68 6.38
N VAL A 114 -14.59 -19.62 7.02
CA VAL A 114 -15.36 -18.39 7.27
C VAL A 114 -15.65 -17.67 5.95
N ASP A 115 -16.90 -17.32 5.74
CA ASP A 115 -17.32 -16.55 4.55
C ASP A 115 -17.19 -15.05 4.83
N LEU A 116 -16.05 -14.48 4.46
CA LEU A 116 -15.77 -13.05 4.61
C LEU A 116 -16.43 -12.17 3.53
N THR A 117 -17.12 -12.77 2.54
CA THR A 117 -17.80 -11.98 1.49
C THR A 117 -18.98 -11.18 2.03
N GLN A 118 -19.48 -11.53 3.22
CA GLN A 118 -20.50 -10.76 3.94
C GLN A 118 -20.04 -9.33 4.29
N LEU A 119 -18.73 -9.06 4.27
CA LEU A 119 -18.17 -7.74 4.49
C LEU A 119 -18.24 -6.81 3.26
N ASP A 120 -18.46 -7.34 2.04
CA ASP A 120 -18.50 -6.56 0.80
C ASP A 120 -19.53 -5.42 0.83
N PRO A 121 -20.81 -5.64 1.20
CA PRO A 121 -21.79 -4.57 1.30
C PRO A 121 -21.53 -3.59 2.47
N MET A 122 -20.64 -3.94 3.40
CA MET A 122 -20.36 -3.13 4.58
C MET A 122 -19.34 -2.03 4.27
N THR A 123 -19.46 -0.91 4.97
CA THR A 123 -18.48 0.18 4.88
C THR A 123 -17.53 0.09 6.07
N PRO A 124 -16.21 -0.01 5.87
CA PRO A 124 -15.26 -0.04 6.98
C PRO A 124 -15.24 1.31 7.70
N LEU A 125 -15.19 1.25 9.03
CA LEU A 125 -14.96 2.39 9.89
C LEU A 125 -13.46 2.58 10.07
N LEU A 126 -12.91 3.65 9.49
CA LEU A 126 -11.51 4.00 9.64
C LEU A 126 -11.27 4.63 11.02
N SER A 127 -10.27 4.13 11.75
CA SER A 127 -9.88 4.66 13.06
C SER A 127 -9.18 6.02 12.96
N GLN A 128 -8.56 6.31 11.81
CA GLN A 128 -7.90 7.58 11.51
C GLN A 128 -7.93 7.86 10.00
N ALA A 129 -7.79 9.13 9.62
CA ALA A 129 -7.55 9.50 8.24
C ALA A 129 -6.26 8.85 7.75
N GLY A 130 -6.25 8.33 6.52
CA GLY A 130 -5.08 7.69 5.94
C GLY A 130 -3.87 8.62 5.98
N ALA A 131 -2.84 8.20 6.72
CA ALA A 131 -1.60 8.96 6.84
C ALA A 131 -0.49 8.21 6.10
N ILE A 132 0.26 8.96 5.29
CA ILE A 132 1.51 8.49 4.70
C ILE A 132 2.59 8.71 5.76
N ASN A 133 3.27 7.65 6.17
CA ASN A 133 4.36 7.73 7.13
C ASN A 133 5.65 8.27 6.48
N SER A 134 6.72 8.38 7.28
CA SER A 134 8.03 8.84 6.80
C SER A 134 8.67 7.95 5.73
N ASP A 135 8.18 6.74 5.54
CA ASP A 135 8.69 5.77 4.56
C ASP A 135 7.84 5.74 3.28
N GLY A 136 6.91 6.69 3.11
CA GLY A 136 6.00 6.73 1.96
C GLY A 136 4.89 5.67 2.00
N VAL A 137 4.71 4.99 3.13
CA VAL A 137 3.70 3.94 3.32
C VAL A 137 2.41 4.57 3.86
N LEU A 138 1.33 4.37 3.14
CA LEU A 138 -0.02 4.67 3.61
C LEU A 138 -0.47 3.57 4.57
N VAL A 139 -0.81 3.93 5.80
CA VAL A 139 -1.35 2.99 6.80
C VAL A 139 -2.84 3.28 6.99
N LEU A 140 -3.68 2.28 6.75
CA LEU A 140 -5.12 2.32 6.96
C LEU A 140 -5.51 1.29 8.02
N ALA A 141 -6.06 1.74 9.13
CA ALA A 141 -6.53 0.88 10.21
C ALA A 141 -7.98 1.20 10.58
N GLY A 142 -8.72 0.19 11.00
CA GLY A 142 -10.15 0.32 11.24
C GLY A 142 -10.81 -1.00 11.61
N HIS A 143 -12.14 -1.02 11.50
CA HIS A 143 -12.92 -2.23 11.71
C HIS A 143 -14.22 -2.23 10.90
N TYR A 144 -14.81 -3.41 10.76
CA TYR A 144 -16.18 -3.64 10.31
C TYR A 144 -17.05 -3.98 11.52
N GLU A 145 -18.20 -3.33 11.63
CA GLU A 145 -19.23 -3.65 12.62
C GLU A 145 -20.06 -4.88 12.19
N SER A 146 -19.39 -5.99 11.90
CA SER A 146 -20.02 -7.26 11.54
C SER A 146 -20.54 -8.02 12.77
N GLU A 147 -21.54 -8.88 12.56
CA GLU A 147 -22.10 -9.77 13.59
C GLU A 147 -21.81 -11.25 13.23
N PRO A 148 -21.56 -12.13 14.21
CA PRO A 148 -21.47 -11.89 15.65
C PRO A 148 -20.12 -11.29 16.11
N ASN A 149 -19.10 -11.35 15.25
CA ASN A 149 -17.74 -10.93 15.56
C ASN A 149 -17.36 -9.68 14.76
N GLN A 150 -16.65 -8.75 15.39
CA GLN A 150 -16.11 -7.58 14.70
C GLN A 150 -14.80 -7.94 13.99
N VAL A 151 -14.62 -7.39 12.79
CA VAL A 151 -13.41 -7.63 11.99
C VAL A 151 -12.56 -6.37 12.00
N TYR A 152 -11.41 -6.43 12.67
CA TYR A 152 -10.41 -5.37 12.73
C TYR A 152 -9.39 -5.57 11.61
N PHE A 153 -8.87 -4.47 11.07
CA PHE A 153 -7.86 -4.51 10.02
C PHE A 153 -6.77 -3.45 10.21
N GLU A 154 -5.57 -3.77 9.73
CA GLU A 154 -4.48 -2.83 9.46
C GLU A 154 -3.85 -3.18 8.11
N HIS A 155 -3.99 -2.29 7.13
CA HIS A 155 -3.46 -2.46 5.78
C HIS A 155 -2.39 -1.40 5.51
N LYS A 156 -1.33 -1.80 4.82
CA LYS A 156 -0.21 -0.94 4.42
C LYS A 156 -0.14 -0.90 2.90
N TYR A 157 -0.01 0.31 2.34
CA TYR A 157 0.06 0.50 0.90
C TYR A 157 1.27 1.35 0.53
N ILE A 158 1.84 1.07 -0.64
CA ILE A 158 2.85 1.90 -1.31
C ILE A 158 2.28 2.40 -2.63
N ASP A 159 2.78 3.53 -3.12
CA ASP A 159 2.47 3.97 -4.46
C ASP A 159 3.37 3.26 -5.47
N GLU A 160 2.77 2.53 -6.40
CA GLU A 160 3.46 1.96 -7.56
C GLU A 160 2.90 2.60 -8.84
N GLY A 161 3.55 3.67 -9.30
CA GLY A 161 3.19 4.33 -10.56
C GLY A 161 1.84 5.06 -10.50
N GLY A 162 1.54 5.73 -9.38
CA GLY A 162 0.27 6.44 -9.17
C GLY A 162 -0.87 5.54 -8.71
N GLN A 163 -0.60 4.28 -8.34
CA GLN A 163 -1.58 3.35 -7.79
C GLN A 163 -1.16 2.86 -6.41
N TRP A 164 -2.05 3.00 -5.43
CA TRP A 164 -1.86 2.40 -4.11
C TRP A 164 -1.96 0.88 -4.19
N LYS A 165 -0.86 0.22 -3.85
CA LYS A 165 -0.70 -1.23 -3.88
C LYS A 165 -0.38 -1.75 -2.49
N LEU A 166 -1.06 -2.84 -2.13
CA LEU A 166 -0.96 -3.43 -0.81
C LEU A 166 0.44 -4.02 -0.60
N VAL A 167 1.12 -3.63 0.47
CA VAL A 167 2.44 -4.14 0.88
C VAL A 167 2.40 -4.82 2.26
N GLY A 168 1.24 -4.81 2.91
CA GLY A 168 1.02 -5.52 4.15
C GLY A 168 -0.46 -5.57 4.51
N PHE A 169 -0.89 -6.68 5.10
CA PHE A 169 -2.28 -6.96 5.40
C PHE A 169 -2.40 -7.72 6.72
N ASN A 170 -3.10 -7.14 7.67
CA ASN A 170 -3.44 -7.74 8.94
C ASN A 170 -4.95 -7.69 9.16
N ILE A 171 -5.51 -8.80 9.62
CA ILE A 171 -6.93 -8.96 9.94
C ILE A 171 -7.07 -9.72 11.26
N GLU A 172 -7.95 -9.24 12.13
CA GLU A 172 -8.27 -9.89 13.41
C GLU A 172 -9.79 -9.95 13.59
N MET A 173 -10.31 -11.13 13.93
CA MET A 173 -11.72 -11.34 14.25
C MET A 173 -11.87 -11.44 15.77
N LYS A 174 -12.74 -10.62 16.36
CA LYS A 174 -12.98 -10.55 17.82
C LYS A 174 -14.45 -10.67 18.17
#